data_AF-A0A640TKR3-F1
#
_entry.id   AF-A0A640TKR3-F1
#
_cell.length_a   1.000
_cell.length_b   1.000
_cell.length_c   1.000
_cell.angle_alpha   90.00
_cell.angle_beta   90.00
_cell.angle_gamma   90.00
#
_symmetry.space_group_name_H-M   'P 1'
#
loop_
_entity.id
_entity.type
_entity.pdbx_description
1 polymer ?
#
loop_
_entity_poly.entity_id
_entity_poly.type
_entity_poly.pdbx_seq_one_letter_code
_entity_poly.pdbx_strand_id
1 'polypeptide(L)'
;MPRRTRRRRQASARPANEPHHCADHIGTEQQHRDALTRWDPVKYKRVHALTHADLGDSLAAQVRADEAIAAWTQAVTLMAGMTSDRTRKAISSIRPTLVVYQRRKVPGAAELARRVSEALI
;
A
#
# COMPACT_ATOMS: atom_id res chain seq x y z
N MET A 1 8.88 -57.55 -30.84
CA MET A 1 8.28 -56.27 -31.27
C MET A 1 7.11 -55.92 -30.31
N PRO A 2 6.92 -54.64 -29.93
CA PRO A 2 6.49 -54.16 -28.59
C PRO A 2 4.96 -53.91 -28.49
N ARG A 3 4.31 -53.70 -27.32
CA ARG A 3 4.29 -52.44 -26.55
C ARG A 3 3.64 -52.57 -25.15
N ARG A 4 4.49 -52.39 -24.14
CA ARG A 4 4.40 -51.57 -22.92
C ARG A 4 3.00 -51.32 -22.29
N THR A 5 2.82 -52.00 -21.18
CA THR A 5 1.86 -51.76 -20.08
C THR A 5 2.01 -50.38 -19.44
N ARG A 6 0.85 -49.85 -19.01
CA ARG A 6 0.59 -48.61 -18.27
C ARG A 6 1.65 -48.32 -17.18
N ARG A 7 2.48 -47.30 -17.40
CA ARG A 7 3.20 -46.62 -16.31
C ARG A 7 2.47 -45.31 -16.00
N ARG A 8 1.69 -45.37 -14.92
CA ARG A 8 1.42 -44.31 -13.93
C ARG A 8 1.90 -42.92 -14.37
N ARG A 9 1.01 -42.12 -14.98
CA ARG A 9 1.18 -40.67 -15.02
C ARG A 9 1.10 -40.19 -13.57
N GLN A 10 2.24 -39.95 -12.96
CA GLN A 10 2.33 -39.01 -11.85
C GLN A 10 1.96 -37.65 -12.42
N ALA A 11 0.66 -37.32 -12.38
CA ALA A 11 0.22 -35.95 -12.56
C ALA A 11 0.49 -35.27 -11.23
N SER A 12 1.53 -34.43 -11.24
CA SER A 12 2.00 -33.65 -10.12
C SER A 12 0.86 -33.04 -9.31
N ALA A 13 0.68 -33.51 -8.08
CA ALA A 13 0.09 -32.67 -7.03
C ALA A 13 1.05 -31.48 -6.86
N ARG A 14 0.74 -30.36 -7.53
CA ARG A 14 1.44 -29.10 -7.29
C ARG A 14 1.13 -28.69 -5.84
N PRO A 15 2.14 -28.32 -5.05
CA PRO A 15 1.93 -27.94 -3.66
C PRO A 15 1.15 -26.65 -3.59
N ALA A 16 0.32 -26.56 -2.55
CA ALA A 16 -0.34 -25.35 -2.08
C ALA A 16 0.69 -24.22 -1.94
N ASN A 17 0.65 -23.27 -2.85
CA ASN A 17 1.14 -21.93 -2.63
C ASN A 17 0.06 -21.01 -3.17
N GLU A 18 -0.85 -20.59 -2.30
CA GLU A 18 -1.80 -19.53 -2.59
C GLU A 18 -1.18 -18.18 -2.17
N PRO A 19 -0.50 -17.45 -3.06
CA PRO A 19 -0.26 -16.03 -2.86
C PRO A 19 -1.51 -15.25 -3.31
N HIS A 20 -2.70 -15.63 -2.86
CA HIS A 20 -3.94 -14.99 -3.32
C HIS A 20 -4.21 -13.64 -2.64
N HIS A 21 -3.57 -13.32 -1.51
CA HIS A 21 -3.74 -12.00 -0.88
C HIS A 21 -2.76 -10.94 -1.39
N CYS A 22 -1.56 -11.30 -1.86
CA CYS A 22 -0.60 -10.30 -2.34
C CYS A 22 -0.88 -9.87 -3.80
N ALA A 23 -1.44 -10.76 -4.63
CA ALA A 23 -1.66 -10.49 -6.05
C ALA A 23 -2.66 -9.35 -6.30
N ASP A 24 -3.72 -9.26 -5.48
CA ASP A 24 -4.71 -8.18 -5.58
C ASP A 24 -4.11 -6.81 -5.23
N HIS A 25 -3.19 -6.76 -4.26
CA HIS A 25 -2.54 -5.51 -3.85
C HIS A 25 -1.58 -4.95 -4.90
N ILE A 26 -0.94 -5.79 -5.72
CA ILE A 26 -0.04 -5.33 -6.80
C ILE A 26 -0.83 -4.65 -7.92
N GLY A 27 -1.98 -5.23 -8.31
CA GLY A 27 -2.86 -4.62 -9.31
C GLY A 27 -3.40 -3.26 -8.85
N THR A 28 -3.81 -3.16 -7.58
CA THR A 28 -4.28 -1.91 -6.96
C THR A 28 -3.17 -0.87 -6.83
N GLU A 29 -1.96 -1.26 -6.41
CA GLU A 29 -0.78 -0.39 -6.37
C GLU A 29 -0.49 0.24 -7.73
N GLN A 30 -0.49 -0.57 -8.80
CA GLN A 30 -0.21 -0.08 -10.14
C GLN A 30 -1.27 0.94 -10.61
N GLN A 31 -2.55 0.67 -10.34
CA GLN A 31 -3.63 1.61 -10.65
C GLN A 31 -3.46 2.95 -9.93
N HIS A 32 -3.04 2.93 -8.66
CA HIS A 32 -2.75 4.15 -7.91
C HIS A 32 -1.57 4.93 -8.52
N ARG A 33 -0.49 4.25 -8.91
CA ARG A 33 0.66 4.88 -9.59
C ARG A 33 0.29 5.48 -10.94
N ASP A 34 -0.51 4.78 -11.73
CA ASP A 34 -0.96 5.26 -13.03
C ASP A 34 -1.86 6.49 -12.88
N ALA A 35 -2.73 6.50 -11.84
CA ALA A 35 -3.54 7.66 -11.52
C ALA A 35 -2.68 8.89 -11.15
N LEU A 36 -1.63 8.71 -10.35
CA LEU A 36 -0.72 9.81 -10.00
C LEU A 36 -0.04 10.41 -11.25
N THR A 37 0.29 9.58 -12.24
CA THR A 37 0.90 10.05 -13.50
C THR A 37 -0.11 10.74 -14.42
N ARG A 38 -1.36 10.28 -14.43
CA ARG A 38 -2.40 10.73 -15.37
C ARG A 38 -3.02 12.08 -14.99
N TRP A 39 -3.11 12.39 -13.70
CA TRP A 39 -3.81 13.58 -13.22
C TRP A 39 -2.84 14.69 -12.84
N ASP A 40 -3.18 15.94 -13.17
CA ASP A 40 -2.39 17.10 -12.78
C ASP A 40 -2.39 17.27 -11.24
N PRO A 41 -1.22 17.30 -10.58
CA PRO A 41 -1.12 17.36 -9.13
C PRO A 41 -1.51 18.71 -8.54
N VAL A 42 -1.44 19.80 -9.31
CA VAL A 42 -1.82 21.16 -8.87
C VAL A 42 -3.32 21.36 -8.97
N LYS A 43 -3.95 20.85 -10.02
CA LYS A 43 -5.39 20.94 -10.26
C LYS A 43 -6.20 19.97 -9.39
N TYR A 44 -5.67 18.77 -9.13
CA TYR A 44 -6.37 17.70 -8.41
C TYR A 44 -5.66 17.30 -7.12
N LYS A 45 -5.15 18.27 -6.35
CA LYS A 45 -4.37 18.03 -5.12
C LYS A 45 -5.05 17.05 -4.14
N ARG A 46 -6.36 17.16 -3.93
CA ARG A 46 -7.10 16.27 -3.02
C ARG A 46 -7.15 14.82 -3.51
N VAL A 47 -7.32 14.62 -4.82
CA VAL A 47 -7.33 13.28 -5.42
C VAL A 47 -5.94 12.67 -5.28
N HIS A 48 -4.90 13.43 -5.65
CA HIS A 48 -3.50 13.04 -5.48
C HIS A 48 -3.17 12.64 -4.04
N ALA A 49 -3.60 13.46 -3.07
CA ALA A 49 -3.39 13.20 -1.66
C ALA A 49 -4.01 11.86 -1.22
N LEU A 50 -5.27 11.60 -1.61
CA LEU A 50 -5.97 10.35 -1.28
C LEU A 50 -5.34 9.15 -1.99
N THR A 51 -4.96 9.30 -3.26
CA THR A 51 -4.27 8.24 -4.01
C THR A 51 -2.93 7.87 -3.36
N HIS A 52 -2.18 8.83 -2.83
CA HIS A 52 -0.96 8.54 -2.07
C HIS A 52 -1.24 7.80 -0.75
N ALA A 53 -2.36 8.09 -0.08
CA ALA A 53 -2.76 7.37 1.13
C ALA A 53 -3.13 5.90 0.81
N ASP A 54 -3.97 5.69 -0.22
CA ASP A 54 -4.40 4.36 -0.66
C ASP A 54 -3.22 3.52 -1.19
N LEU A 55 -2.25 4.17 -1.85
CA LEU A 55 -0.99 3.55 -2.26
C LEU A 55 -0.18 3.07 -1.06
N GLY A 56 -0.06 3.91 -0.02
CA GLY A 56 0.64 3.53 1.21
C GLY A 56 -0.02 2.35 1.93
N ASP A 57 -1.34 2.29 1.97
CA ASP A 57 -2.09 1.17 2.53
C ASP A 57 -1.84 -0.14 1.75
N SER A 58 -1.82 -0.05 0.42
CA SER A 58 -1.50 -1.17 -0.47
C SER A 58 -0.06 -1.68 -0.26
N LEU A 59 0.90 -0.77 -0.08
CA LEU A 59 2.31 -1.10 0.19
C LEU A 59 2.49 -1.70 1.59
N ALA A 60 1.76 -1.19 2.58
CA ALA A 60 1.79 -1.71 3.95
C ALA A 60 1.24 -3.14 4.01
N ALA A 61 0.17 -3.43 3.27
CA ALA A 61 -0.37 -4.79 3.11
C ALA A 61 0.64 -5.76 2.46
N GLN A 62 1.50 -5.25 1.58
CA GLN A 62 2.60 -5.99 0.98
C GLN A 62 3.87 -6.05 1.84
N VAL A 63 3.81 -5.58 3.11
CA VAL A 63 4.96 -5.56 4.04
C VAL A 63 6.12 -4.67 3.56
N ARG A 64 5.86 -3.74 2.64
CA ARG A 64 6.84 -2.79 2.08
C ARG A 64 6.85 -1.49 2.90
N ALA A 65 7.34 -1.58 4.14
CA ALA A 65 7.21 -0.52 5.13
C ALA A 65 7.86 0.81 4.72
N ASP A 66 9.06 0.78 4.13
CA ASP A 66 9.77 1.99 3.72
C ASP A 66 9.00 2.76 2.62
N GLU A 67 8.47 2.03 1.64
CA GLU A 67 7.70 2.61 0.54
C GLU A 67 6.33 3.11 1.01
N ALA A 68 5.69 2.39 1.94
CA ALA A 68 4.45 2.83 2.57
C ALA A 68 4.64 4.15 3.32
N ILE A 69 5.73 4.30 4.08
CA ILE A 69 6.07 5.54 4.78
C ILE A 69 6.31 6.68 3.78
N ALA A 70 7.02 6.42 2.68
CA ALA A 70 7.23 7.42 1.64
C ALA A 70 5.90 7.89 1.02
N ALA A 71 5.01 6.97 0.67
CA ALA A 71 3.70 7.27 0.10
C ALA A 71 2.81 8.07 1.07
N TRP A 72 2.69 7.61 2.33
CA TRP A 72 1.93 8.33 3.35
C TRP A 72 2.52 9.71 3.68
N THR A 73 3.85 9.87 3.61
CA THR A 73 4.49 11.17 3.81
C THR A 73 4.09 12.17 2.72
N GLN A 74 4.02 11.72 1.46
CA GLN A 74 3.50 12.55 0.36
C GLN A 74 2.02 12.89 0.57
N ALA A 75 1.21 11.90 0.96
CA ALA A 75 -0.20 12.12 1.28
C ALA A 75 -0.38 13.22 2.34
N VAL A 76 0.27 13.09 3.50
CA VAL A 76 0.17 14.06 4.60
C VAL A 76 0.67 15.44 4.17
N THR A 77 1.74 15.52 3.37
CA THR A 77 2.26 16.79 2.85
C THR A 77 1.27 17.48 1.92
N LEU A 78 0.60 16.72 1.05
CA LEU A 78 -0.43 17.27 0.16
C LEU A 78 -1.71 17.64 0.92
N MET A 79 -2.06 16.89 1.97
CA MET A 79 -3.20 17.19 2.84
C MET A 79 -2.93 18.35 3.79
N ALA A 80 -1.67 18.77 3.97
CA ALA A 80 -1.35 19.95 4.77
C ALA A 80 -2.03 21.18 4.16
N GLY A 81 -2.91 21.81 4.94
CA GLY A 81 -3.76 22.92 4.48
C GLY A 81 -5.09 22.49 3.84
N MET A 82 -5.40 21.19 3.76
CA MET A 82 -6.72 20.70 3.34
C MET A 82 -7.59 20.31 4.53
N THR A 83 -8.62 21.10 4.80
CA THR A 83 -9.63 20.79 5.81
C THR A 83 -10.78 20.00 5.18
N SER A 84 -10.66 18.68 5.15
CA SER A 84 -11.70 17.81 4.57
C SER A 84 -11.87 16.55 5.41
N ASP A 85 -13.12 16.15 5.65
CA ASP A 85 -13.43 14.95 6.43
C ASP A 85 -12.75 13.70 5.85
N ARG A 86 -12.76 13.57 4.51
CA ARG A 86 -12.12 12.45 3.81
C ARG A 86 -10.60 12.40 4.00
N THR A 87 -9.93 13.55 4.04
CA THR A 87 -8.46 13.60 4.28
C THR A 87 -8.15 13.29 5.73
N ARG A 88 -8.95 13.81 6.67
CA ARG A 88 -8.86 13.48 8.10
C ARG A 88 -9.04 11.98 8.37
N LYS A 89 -10.03 11.35 7.72
CA LYS A 89 -10.27 9.91 7.83
C LYS A 89 -9.09 9.08 7.31
N ALA A 90 -8.53 9.46 6.16
CA ALA A 90 -7.35 8.80 5.60
C ALA A 90 -6.11 8.97 6.50
N ILE A 91 -5.88 10.16 7.06
CA ILE A 91 -4.77 10.38 8.00
C ILE A 91 -4.97 9.55 9.28
N SER A 92 -6.20 9.44 9.77
CA SER A 92 -6.51 8.65 10.96
C SER A 92 -6.34 7.14 10.75
N SER A 93 -6.59 6.62 9.54
CA SER A 93 -6.44 5.17 9.26
C SER A 93 -4.99 4.71 9.26
N ILE A 94 -4.03 5.63 9.06
CA ILE A 94 -2.60 5.33 9.05
C ILE A 94 -2.04 5.07 10.47
N ARG A 95 -2.65 5.65 11.52
CA ARG A 95 -2.12 5.63 12.90
C ARG A 95 -1.83 4.23 13.45
N PRO A 96 -2.73 3.22 13.34
CA PRO A 96 -2.47 1.89 13.88
C PRO A 96 -1.22 1.24 13.25
N THR A 97 -1.06 1.37 11.93
CA THR A 97 0.09 0.80 11.21
C THR A 97 1.39 1.50 11.58
N LEU A 98 1.36 2.82 11.78
CA LEU A 98 2.53 3.58 12.25
C LEU A 98 2.99 3.17 13.65
N VAL A 99 2.08 2.78 14.55
CA VAL A 99 2.48 2.27 15.87
C VAL A 99 3.28 0.97 15.72
N VAL A 100 2.88 0.09 14.80
CA VAL A 100 3.62 -1.14 14.49
C VAL A 100 5.00 -0.81 13.89
N TYR A 101 5.07 0.15 12.97
CA TYR A 101 6.32 0.54 12.32
C TYR A 101 7.29 1.23 13.29
N GLN A 102 6.79 2.02 14.23
CA GLN A 102 7.60 2.60 15.31
C GLN A 102 8.19 1.51 16.22
N ARG A 103 7.40 0.49 16.59
CA ARG A 103 7.91 -0.65 17.38
C ARG A 103 8.97 -1.45 16.62
N ARG A 104 8.83 -1.56 15.29
CA ARG A 104 9.81 -2.19 14.40
C ARG A 104 11.01 -1.29 14.07
N LYS A 105 11.04 -0.05 14.59
CA LYS A 105 12.08 0.96 14.33
C LYS A 105 12.28 1.26 12.84
N VAL A 106 11.21 1.24 12.06
CA VAL A 106 11.28 1.60 10.63
C VAL A 106 11.67 3.08 10.51
N PRO A 107 12.68 3.43 9.69
CA PRO A 107 13.09 4.81 9.46
C PRO A 107 11.91 5.70 9.02
N GLY A 108 11.83 6.92 9.55
CA GLY A 108 10.78 7.88 9.17
C GLY A 108 9.40 7.64 9.80
N ALA A 109 9.13 6.48 10.41
CA ALA A 109 7.83 6.19 11.01
C ALA A 109 7.48 7.13 12.19
N ALA A 110 8.47 7.48 13.02
CA ALA A 110 8.28 8.38 14.15
C ALA A 110 7.97 9.82 13.70
N GLU A 111 8.70 10.31 12.68
CA GLU A 111 8.46 11.63 12.11
C GLU A 111 7.11 11.71 11.41
N LEU A 112 6.75 10.66 10.64
CA LEU A 112 5.42 10.59 10.02
C LEU A 112 4.30 10.55 11.08
N ALA A 113 4.49 9.83 12.19
CA ALA A 113 3.51 9.80 13.28
C ALA A 113 3.32 11.18 13.95
N ARG A 114 4.40 11.95 14.09
CA ARG A 114 4.34 13.34 14.58
C ARG A 114 3.52 14.21 13.63
N ARG A 115 3.82 14.17 12.33
CA ARG A 115 3.09 14.93 11.29
C ARG A 115 1.61 14.56 11.20
N VAL A 116 1.31 13.27 11.28
CA VAL A 116 -0.08 12.76 11.31
C VAL A 116 -0.83 13.31 12.52
N SER A 117 -0.17 13.41 13.68
CA SER A 117 -0.78 13.98 14.88
C SER A 117 -1.04 15.48 14.72
N GLU A 118 -0.09 16.23 14.16
CA GLU A 118 -0.23 17.66 13.88
C GLU A 118 -1.36 17.97 12.87
N ALA A 119 -1.54 17.13 11.86
CA ALA A 119 -2.56 17.32 10.84
C ALA A 119 -4.00 17.00 11.33
N LEU A 120 -4.16 16.38 12.50
CA LEU A 120 -5.46 16.01 13.08
C LEU A 120 -5.93 16.94 14.21
N ILE A 121 -5.07 17.85 14.67
CA ILE A 121 -5.39 18.90 15.66
C ILE A 121 -6.18 20.02 14.99
#